data_AF-A0AAD1YZF5-F1
#
_entry.id   AF-A0AAD1YZF5-F1
#
_cell.length_a   1.000
_cell.length_b   1.000
_cell.length_c   1.000
_cell.angle_alpha   90.00
_cell.angle_beta   90.00
_cell.angle_gamma   90.00
#
_symmetry.space_group_name_H-M   'P 1'
#
loop_
_entity.id
_entity.type
_entity.pdbx_description
1 polymer ?
#
loop_
_entity_poly.entity_id
_entity_poly.type
_entity_poly.pdbx_seq_one_letter_code
_entity_poly.pdbx_strand_id
1 'polypeptide(L)'
;MKIHTFLLFIFILKCTCQEFDPPDNYLIDCGSTENTQVDNRLFLADNLNSSILSTPEIIFVNTSDSPPSIYNSSLYKTARILNGSSNYTFPMKKRDWHLIRLHFFSFVSERDLSSAKFSVSAQKFTLLKNFQPPHGPVVKEYSVNVTTDNLVLTFTPSPGSFAFLNALEIVSLPGVVIPDHTPAVNSQQPSPSVQAQALETVWRVNMGNETVFPRNDKLSRYWQSDSEHLSNSNLVVFVSNVQAVNETSGYSELIAPRSVYGTATKLHSQPDPDTIINMTWSFDVDPGFDYVVRFHFCDIAERSPGPLIFNVFLNSGVAVRDLDLSNKTSNVSGAPYYVDAITRINDIHNLSISIGPSYVKNAYPDGILNGVEIMKISNSKGSLDPADAETQITKPASKTKVWLIVGLAIGSSLIFIVLAFLFVVMIRRRRRRRDNVVHSGEDHSIIMNQESFEDSKYPQIGNHQRLKERSEVEQSVSIAQYSMGSLGDLENVSMSKVFSEMVKAEIS
;
A
#
# COMPACT_ATOMS: atom_id res chain seq x y z
N MET A 1 -3.62 -53.18 -38.66
CA MET A 1 -2.85 -52.14 -37.94
C MET A 1 -3.24 -50.71 -38.37
N LYS A 2 -4.53 -50.32 -38.31
CA LYS A 2 -4.99 -48.95 -38.61
C LYS A 2 -6.04 -48.39 -37.62
N ILE A 3 -6.79 -49.26 -36.93
CA ILE A 3 -7.86 -48.86 -35.99
C ILE A 3 -7.28 -48.39 -34.63
N HIS A 4 -6.28 -49.08 -34.08
CA HIS A 4 -5.65 -48.65 -32.81
C HIS A 4 -4.97 -47.27 -32.92
N THR A 5 -4.38 -46.93 -34.07
CA THR A 5 -3.75 -45.62 -34.28
C THR A 5 -4.78 -44.48 -34.21
N PHE A 6 -6.01 -44.72 -34.68
CA PHE A 6 -7.10 -43.74 -34.63
C PHE A 6 -7.67 -43.58 -33.22
N LEU A 7 -7.83 -44.69 -32.48
CA LEU A 7 -8.22 -44.66 -31.07
C LEU A 7 -7.18 -43.94 -30.18
N LEU A 8 -5.89 -44.11 -30.46
CA LEU A 8 -4.83 -43.39 -29.75
C LEU A 8 -4.89 -41.88 -30.02
N PHE A 9 -5.20 -41.47 -31.26
CA PHE A 9 -5.37 -40.06 -31.62
C PHE A 9 -6.56 -39.41 -30.90
N ILE A 10 -7.68 -40.14 -30.76
CA ILE A 10 -8.86 -39.69 -29.99
C ILE A 10 -8.54 -39.56 -28.49
N PHE A 11 -7.67 -40.41 -27.94
CA PHE A 11 -7.21 -40.28 -26.54
C PHE A 11 -6.28 -39.09 -26.32
N ILE A 12 -5.46 -38.73 -27.31
CA ILE A 12 -4.57 -37.55 -27.25
C ILE A 12 -5.36 -36.25 -27.42
N LEU A 13 -6.49 -36.27 -28.15
CA LEU A 13 -7.38 -35.11 -28.30
C LEU A 13 -8.31 -34.85 -27.08
N LYS A 14 -7.95 -35.38 -25.90
CA LYS A 14 -8.49 -34.97 -24.59
C LYS A 14 -7.46 -34.17 -23.77
N CYS A 15 -6.73 -33.26 -24.41
CA CYS A 15 -6.20 -32.10 -23.70
C CYS A 15 -7.36 -31.14 -23.39
N THR A 16 -8.23 -31.54 -22.46
CA THR A 16 -9.24 -30.65 -21.90
C THR A 16 -8.50 -29.61 -21.06
N CYS A 17 -8.46 -28.36 -21.53
CA CYS A 17 -8.29 -27.23 -20.62
C CYS A 17 -9.38 -27.38 -19.56
N GLN A 18 -8.99 -27.71 -18.33
CA GLN A 18 -9.94 -27.93 -17.26
C GLN A 18 -10.46 -26.55 -16.84
N GLU A 19 -11.61 -26.19 -17.43
CA GLU A 19 -12.31 -24.96 -17.06
C GLU A 19 -12.62 -24.98 -15.56
N PHE A 20 -12.47 -23.82 -14.92
CA PHE A 20 -12.65 -23.73 -13.49
C PHE A 20 -14.14 -23.83 -13.16
N ASP A 21 -14.53 -24.98 -12.61
CA ASP A 21 -15.90 -25.27 -12.17
C ASP A 21 -15.98 -25.20 -10.63
N PRO A 22 -16.26 -24.01 -10.05
CA PRO A 22 -16.36 -23.83 -8.60
C PRO A 22 -17.62 -24.53 -8.06
N PRO A 23 -17.49 -25.35 -6.99
CA PRO A 23 -18.62 -26.09 -6.43
C PRO A 23 -19.83 -25.21 -6.10
N ASP A 24 -19.63 -24.04 -5.52
CA ASP A 24 -20.65 -23.02 -5.31
C ASP A 24 -20.38 -21.82 -6.24
N ASN A 25 -21.41 -21.43 -7.00
CA ASN A 25 -21.33 -20.43 -8.06
C ASN A 25 -22.68 -19.73 -8.22
N TYR A 26 -22.89 -18.66 -7.47
CA TYR A 26 -24.12 -17.88 -7.44
C TYR A 26 -23.87 -16.51 -8.09
N LEU A 27 -24.36 -16.35 -9.31
CA LEU A 27 -24.26 -15.12 -10.10
C LEU A 27 -25.67 -14.56 -10.30
N ILE A 28 -25.95 -13.36 -9.78
CA ILE A 28 -27.29 -12.76 -9.77
C ILE A 28 -27.23 -11.34 -10.34
N ASP A 29 -28.09 -11.05 -11.30
CA ASP A 29 -28.33 -9.73 -11.87
C ASP A 29 -29.54 -9.08 -11.15
N CYS A 30 -29.23 -8.19 -10.20
CA CYS A 30 -30.14 -7.75 -9.14
C CYS A 30 -31.20 -6.78 -9.67
N GLY A 31 -32.46 -7.17 -9.56
CA GLY A 31 -33.59 -6.44 -10.15
C GLY A 31 -33.83 -6.68 -11.64
N SER A 32 -33.04 -7.53 -12.31
CA SER A 32 -33.33 -7.97 -13.68
C SER A 32 -34.45 -9.02 -13.71
N THR A 33 -35.29 -8.95 -14.74
CA THR A 33 -36.35 -9.94 -15.05
C THR A 33 -35.88 -11.08 -15.95
N GLU A 34 -34.72 -10.95 -16.59
CA GLU A 34 -34.15 -11.92 -17.54
C GLU A 34 -32.69 -12.22 -17.19
N ASN A 35 -32.20 -13.41 -17.58
CA ASN A 35 -30.83 -13.81 -17.30
C ASN A 35 -29.85 -13.05 -18.21
N THR A 36 -28.81 -12.45 -17.63
CA THR A 36 -27.81 -11.66 -18.36
C THR A 36 -26.56 -12.48 -18.63
N GLN A 37 -26.22 -12.66 -19.91
CA GLN A 37 -24.98 -13.30 -20.34
C GLN A 37 -23.84 -12.27 -20.35
N VAL A 38 -22.79 -12.52 -19.56
CA VAL A 38 -21.56 -11.71 -19.49
C VAL A 38 -20.38 -12.59 -19.89
N ASP A 39 -19.85 -12.40 -21.09
CA ASP A 39 -18.86 -13.27 -21.71
C ASP A 39 -19.35 -14.75 -21.68
N ASN A 40 -18.65 -15.66 -21.00
CA ASN A 40 -19.08 -17.05 -20.83
C ASN A 40 -20.00 -17.28 -19.59
N ARG A 41 -20.25 -16.25 -18.77
CA ARG A 41 -20.94 -16.36 -17.48
C ARG A 41 -22.40 -15.98 -17.60
N LEU A 42 -23.30 -16.86 -17.15
CA LEU A 42 -24.72 -16.57 -17.04
C LEU A 42 -25.04 -16.03 -15.64
N PHE A 43 -25.40 -14.76 -15.54
CA PHE A 43 -26.00 -14.18 -14.34
C PHE A 43 -27.49 -14.47 -14.40
N LEU A 44 -28.03 -15.07 -13.33
CA LEU A 44 -29.46 -15.36 -13.24
C LEU A 44 -30.22 -14.06 -12.93
N ALA A 45 -31.41 -13.92 -13.52
CA ALA A 45 -32.38 -12.94 -13.09
C ALA A 45 -32.62 -13.06 -11.59
N ASP A 46 -32.89 -11.94 -10.91
CA ASP A 46 -33.20 -11.89 -9.49
C ASP A 46 -34.67 -12.30 -9.22
N ASN A 47 -35.03 -13.45 -9.78
CA ASN A 47 -36.36 -14.03 -9.89
C ASN A 47 -36.83 -14.76 -8.61
N LEU A 48 -36.42 -14.24 -7.45
CA LEU A 48 -36.90 -14.54 -6.10
C LEU A 48 -37.47 -15.96 -5.89
N ASN A 49 -36.57 -16.95 -5.83
CA ASN A 49 -36.88 -18.10 -4.99
C ASN A 49 -36.93 -17.61 -3.52
N SER A 50 -38.08 -17.76 -2.86
CA SER A 50 -38.33 -17.28 -1.49
C SER A 50 -37.44 -17.94 -0.43
N SER A 51 -36.67 -18.97 -0.80
CA SER A 51 -35.64 -19.56 0.06
C SER A 51 -34.32 -18.77 0.12
N ILE A 52 -34.06 -17.86 -0.84
CA ILE A 52 -32.75 -17.18 -0.97
C ILE A 52 -32.78 -15.78 -0.33
N LEU A 53 -33.71 -14.90 -0.72
CA LEU A 53 -33.79 -13.55 -0.13
C LEU A 53 -34.98 -13.40 0.82
N SER A 54 -34.68 -13.09 2.08
CA SER A 54 -35.63 -12.56 3.05
C SER A 54 -35.53 -11.03 3.08
N THR A 55 -36.54 -10.33 2.56
CA THR A 55 -36.62 -8.86 2.54
C THR A 55 -38.04 -8.38 2.87
N PRO A 56 -38.24 -7.20 3.50
CA PRO A 56 -39.59 -6.69 3.77
C PRO A 56 -40.39 -6.31 2.52
N GLU A 57 -39.69 -5.88 1.45
CA GLU A 57 -40.30 -5.31 0.24
C GLU A 57 -39.54 -5.77 -1.01
N ILE A 58 -40.25 -5.93 -2.13
CA ILE A 58 -39.68 -6.33 -3.42
C ILE A 58 -39.72 -5.10 -4.35
N ILE A 59 -38.57 -4.46 -4.55
CA ILE A 59 -38.45 -3.25 -5.36
C ILE A 59 -37.28 -3.38 -6.33
N PHE A 60 -37.56 -3.21 -7.62
CA PHE A 60 -36.57 -3.16 -8.69
C PHE A 60 -36.60 -1.77 -9.31
N VAL A 61 -35.44 -1.28 -9.73
CA VAL A 61 -35.33 -0.08 -10.57
C VAL A 61 -34.42 -0.39 -11.76
N ASN A 62 -34.64 0.33 -12.86
CA ASN A 62 -33.82 0.23 -14.05
C ASN A 62 -33.43 1.62 -14.56
N THR A 63 -32.47 1.63 -15.47
CA THR A 63 -32.08 2.80 -16.27
C THR A 63 -31.80 2.40 -17.72
N SER A 64 -31.95 3.35 -18.63
CA SER A 64 -31.44 3.28 -20.00
C SER A 64 -29.91 3.49 -20.08
N ASP A 65 -29.28 3.95 -19.00
CA ASP A 65 -27.85 4.21 -18.96
C ASP A 65 -27.03 2.92 -19.13
N SER A 66 -25.96 3.01 -19.91
CA SER A 66 -24.97 1.95 -20.08
C SER A 66 -23.60 2.51 -19.72
N PRO A 67 -23.27 2.62 -18.42
CA PRO A 67 -21.99 3.18 -18.00
C PRO A 67 -20.82 2.33 -18.52
N PRO A 68 -19.66 2.92 -18.86
CA PRO A 68 -18.47 2.14 -19.15
C PRO A 68 -18.08 1.34 -17.91
N SER A 69 -17.98 0.01 -18.05
CA SER A 69 -17.63 -0.90 -16.95
C SER A 69 -16.73 -2.03 -17.41
N ILE A 70 -15.70 -2.29 -16.61
CA ILE A 70 -14.75 -3.41 -16.75
C ILE A 70 -15.47 -4.77 -16.66
N TYR A 71 -16.56 -4.84 -15.90
CA TYR A 71 -17.35 -6.05 -15.65
C TYR A 71 -18.63 -6.12 -16.51
N ASN A 72 -18.61 -5.50 -17.70
CA ASN A 72 -19.73 -5.35 -18.65
C ASN A 72 -20.85 -4.41 -18.13
N SER A 73 -21.30 -3.47 -18.97
CA SER A 73 -22.31 -2.48 -18.58
C SER A 73 -23.71 -3.06 -18.32
N SER A 74 -23.97 -4.29 -18.77
CA SER A 74 -25.28 -4.94 -18.64
C SER A 74 -25.69 -5.17 -17.18
N LEU A 75 -24.73 -5.58 -16.33
CA LEU A 75 -24.92 -5.79 -14.87
C LEU A 75 -25.20 -4.51 -14.06
N TYR A 76 -25.35 -3.37 -14.73
CA TYR A 76 -25.55 -2.06 -14.10
C TYR A 76 -26.81 -1.34 -14.61
N LYS A 77 -27.57 -1.96 -15.52
CA LYS A 77 -28.85 -1.43 -16.04
C LYS A 77 -30.02 -1.59 -15.08
N THR A 78 -29.91 -2.52 -14.13
CA THR A 78 -30.89 -2.76 -13.07
C THR A 78 -30.26 -2.66 -11.69
N ALA A 79 -31.11 -2.46 -10.68
CA ALA A 79 -30.77 -2.64 -9.28
C ALA A 79 -31.98 -3.14 -8.48
N ARG A 80 -31.74 -3.99 -7.48
CA ARG A 80 -32.70 -4.22 -6.39
C ARG A 80 -32.52 -3.14 -5.33
N ILE A 81 -33.62 -2.56 -4.86
CA ILE A 81 -33.63 -1.72 -3.65
C ILE A 81 -34.14 -2.51 -2.45
N LEU A 82 -33.50 -2.31 -1.30
CA LEU A 82 -33.79 -2.93 -0.02
C LEU A 82 -34.08 -1.82 1.01
N ASN A 83 -35.37 -1.57 1.26
CA ASN A 83 -35.83 -0.49 2.16
C ASN A 83 -35.71 -0.84 3.67
N GLY A 84 -35.37 -2.09 4.01
CA GLY A 84 -35.16 -2.53 5.39
C GLY A 84 -34.12 -3.65 5.47
N SER A 85 -33.79 -4.08 6.70
CA SER A 85 -32.80 -5.14 6.92
C SER A 85 -33.21 -6.41 6.17
N SER A 86 -32.31 -6.89 5.30
CA SER A 86 -32.59 -7.93 4.31
C SER A 86 -31.43 -8.94 4.25
N ASN A 87 -31.76 -10.22 4.20
CA ASN A 87 -30.81 -11.33 4.27
C ASN A 87 -30.87 -12.18 3.00
N TYR A 88 -29.79 -12.22 2.23
CA TYR A 88 -29.56 -13.29 1.28
C TYR A 88 -28.94 -14.49 1.99
N THR A 89 -29.47 -15.69 1.76
CA THR A 89 -29.02 -16.96 2.35
C THR A 89 -28.70 -17.95 1.24
N PHE A 90 -27.44 -18.38 1.17
CA PHE A 90 -26.94 -19.30 0.15
C PHE A 90 -26.54 -20.63 0.81
N PRO A 91 -27.14 -21.76 0.43
CA PRO A 91 -26.65 -23.07 0.87
C PRO A 91 -25.29 -23.34 0.24
N MET A 92 -24.34 -23.87 1.00
CA MET A 92 -22.96 -24.09 0.56
C MET A 92 -22.71 -25.59 0.36
N LYS A 93 -22.33 -25.99 -0.85
CA LYS A 93 -21.87 -27.35 -1.15
C LYS A 93 -20.48 -27.62 -0.56
N LYS A 94 -19.65 -26.58 -0.43
CA LYS A 94 -18.31 -26.65 0.15
C LYS A 94 -18.18 -25.71 1.37
N ARG A 95 -17.72 -26.25 2.50
CA ARG A 95 -17.34 -25.43 3.68
C ARG A 95 -15.86 -25.04 3.58
N ASP A 96 -15.59 -23.95 2.89
CA ASP A 96 -14.23 -23.45 2.60
C ASP A 96 -14.31 -21.94 2.25
N TRP A 97 -13.20 -21.36 1.78
CA TRP A 97 -13.13 -20.01 1.27
C TRP A 97 -14.05 -19.74 0.08
N HIS A 98 -14.70 -18.58 0.10
CA HIS A 98 -15.58 -18.07 -0.94
C HIS A 98 -15.24 -16.63 -1.27
N LEU A 99 -15.22 -16.32 -2.57
CA LEU A 99 -15.19 -14.98 -3.11
C LEU A 99 -16.60 -14.39 -3.04
N ILE A 100 -16.71 -13.13 -2.66
CA ILE A 100 -17.94 -12.33 -2.74
C ILE A 100 -17.62 -11.08 -3.55
N ARG A 101 -18.34 -10.83 -4.65
CA ARG A 101 -18.31 -9.53 -5.34
C ARG A 101 -19.65 -8.82 -5.22
N LEU A 102 -19.61 -7.59 -4.75
CA LEU A 102 -20.78 -6.69 -4.66
C LEU A 102 -20.64 -5.60 -5.73
N HIS A 103 -21.56 -5.55 -6.70
CA HIS A 103 -21.52 -4.59 -7.81
C HIS A 103 -22.52 -3.46 -7.53
N PHE A 104 -22.03 -2.23 -7.52
CA PHE A 104 -22.84 -1.02 -7.29
C PHE A 104 -22.62 -0.01 -8.42
N PHE A 105 -23.70 0.55 -8.93
CA PHE A 105 -23.73 1.74 -9.78
C PHE A 105 -24.96 2.57 -9.42
N SER A 106 -24.74 3.78 -8.91
CA SER A 106 -25.82 4.71 -8.61
C SER A 106 -26.32 5.41 -9.87
N PHE A 107 -27.60 5.27 -10.16
CA PHE A 107 -28.32 6.01 -11.19
C PHE A 107 -29.60 6.64 -10.61
N VAL A 108 -30.22 7.54 -11.36
CA VAL A 108 -31.52 8.15 -11.01
C VAL A 108 -32.62 7.39 -11.74
N SER A 109 -33.61 6.93 -10.99
CA SER A 109 -34.82 6.27 -11.49
C SER A 109 -36.02 6.82 -10.69
N GLU A 110 -36.94 5.98 -10.21
CA GLU A 110 -37.95 6.41 -9.22
C GLU A 110 -37.35 6.98 -7.94
N ARG A 111 -36.11 6.60 -7.62
CA ARG A 111 -35.28 7.15 -6.54
C ARG A 111 -33.87 7.42 -7.07
N ASP A 112 -33.18 8.38 -6.48
CA ASP A 112 -31.76 8.63 -6.71
C ASP A 112 -30.93 7.66 -5.86
N LEU A 113 -30.31 6.66 -6.50
CA LEU A 113 -29.51 5.65 -5.81
C LEU A 113 -28.25 6.21 -5.16
N SER A 114 -27.78 7.42 -5.51
CA SER A 114 -26.63 8.05 -4.86
C SER A 114 -26.91 8.46 -3.41
N SER A 115 -28.19 8.63 -3.05
CA SER A 115 -28.65 8.91 -1.68
C SER A 115 -28.66 7.69 -0.74
N ALA A 116 -28.36 6.50 -1.26
CA ALA A 116 -28.30 5.27 -0.48
C ALA A 116 -27.19 5.32 0.57
N LYS A 117 -27.49 4.83 1.78
CA LYS A 117 -26.52 4.71 2.87
C LYS A 117 -26.78 3.47 3.70
N PHE A 118 -25.88 2.50 3.66
CA PHE A 118 -26.13 1.18 4.24
C PHE A 118 -24.86 0.46 4.72
N SER A 119 -25.04 -0.65 5.43
CA SER A 119 -23.96 -1.55 5.85
C SER A 119 -24.20 -2.95 5.30
N VAL A 120 -23.14 -3.70 5.03
CA VAL A 120 -23.20 -5.09 4.54
C VAL A 120 -22.28 -5.97 5.38
N SER A 121 -22.80 -7.11 5.84
CA SER A 121 -22.03 -8.09 6.61
C SER A 121 -22.19 -9.52 6.06
N ALA A 122 -21.09 -10.27 6.04
CA ALA A 122 -21.06 -11.69 5.74
C ALA A 122 -20.91 -12.48 7.06
N GLN A 123 -22.01 -13.07 7.53
CA GLN A 123 -22.11 -13.66 8.86
C GLN A 123 -21.60 -12.72 9.97
N LYS A 124 -20.45 -13.04 10.59
CA LYS A 124 -19.79 -12.28 11.66
C LYS A 124 -18.94 -11.10 11.16
N PHE A 125 -18.68 -11.00 9.84
CA PHE A 125 -17.74 -10.04 9.28
C PHE A 125 -18.45 -8.81 8.70
N THR A 126 -18.04 -7.60 9.09
CA THR A 126 -18.51 -6.36 8.47
C THR A 126 -17.68 -6.07 7.23
N LEU A 127 -18.31 -6.14 6.05
CA LEU A 127 -17.67 -5.88 4.75
C LEU A 127 -17.70 -4.39 4.39
N LEU A 128 -18.82 -3.73 4.70
CA LEU A 128 -19.10 -2.32 4.44
C LEU A 128 -19.90 -1.73 5.60
N LYS A 129 -19.62 -0.49 6.01
CA LYS A 129 -20.34 0.21 7.09
C LYS A 129 -20.65 1.65 6.67
N ASN A 130 -21.91 2.06 6.82
CA ASN A 130 -22.36 3.41 6.42
C ASN A 130 -22.00 3.78 4.96
N PHE A 131 -21.77 2.79 4.09
CA PHE A 131 -21.33 2.92 2.71
C PHE A 131 -22.33 3.74 1.91
N GLN A 132 -21.78 4.64 1.09
CA GLN A 132 -22.49 5.45 0.11
C GLN A 132 -21.81 5.18 -1.24
N PRO A 133 -22.57 4.98 -2.33
CA PRO A 133 -21.99 4.62 -3.62
C PRO A 133 -21.16 5.79 -4.19
N PRO A 134 -20.02 5.53 -4.85
CA PRO A 134 -19.28 6.54 -5.60
C PRO A 134 -19.99 6.89 -6.91
N HIS A 135 -19.56 7.98 -7.55
CA HIS A 135 -19.98 8.30 -8.90
C HIS A 135 -19.37 7.32 -9.92
N GLY A 136 -20.17 6.36 -10.38
CA GLY A 136 -19.79 5.38 -11.40
C GLY A 136 -19.82 3.93 -10.90
N PRO A 137 -19.63 2.92 -11.78
CA PRO A 137 -19.64 1.52 -11.39
C PRO A 137 -18.45 1.17 -10.49
N VAL A 138 -18.72 0.54 -9.35
CA VAL A 138 -17.71 -0.01 -8.45
C VAL A 138 -18.02 -1.48 -8.16
N VAL A 139 -16.97 -2.27 -7.96
CA VAL A 139 -17.04 -3.65 -7.49
C VAL A 139 -16.24 -3.76 -6.21
N LYS A 140 -16.85 -4.30 -5.15
CA LYS A 140 -16.18 -4.62 -3.90
C LYS A 140 -15.96 -6.13 -3.81
N GLU A 141 -14.70 -6.55 -3.78
CA GLU A 141 -14.28 -7.96 -3.79
C GLU A 141 -13.75 -8.37 -2.40
N TYR A 142 -14.35 -9.43 -1.85
CA TYR A 142 -13.99 -10.00 -0.55
C TYR A 142 -13.73 -11.49 -0.65
N SER A 143 -12.84 -12.02 0.20
CA SER A 143 -12.71 -13.45 0.45
C SER A 143 -13.07 -13.76 1.90
N VAL A 144 -13.94 -14.75 2.13
CA VAL A 144 -14.36 -15.19 3.47
C VAL A 144 -14.30 -16.71 3.61
N ASN A 145 -13.83 -17.20 4.76
CA ASN A 145 -13.83 -18.62 5.10
C ASN A 145 -15.22 -19.03 5.63
N VAL A 146 -15.96 -19.88 4.88
CA VAL A 146 -17.33 -20.29 5.22
C VAL A 146 -17.35 -21.65 5.89
N THR A 147 -17.44 -21.67 7.21
CA THR A 147 -17.41 -22.91 8.02
C THR A 147 -18.80 -23.54 8.27
N THR A 148 -19.85 -22.97 7.67
CA THR A 148 -21.28 -23.30 7.90
C THR A 148 -21.95 -23.79 6.63
N ASP A 149 -23.07 -24.52 6.77
CA ASP A 149 -23.85 -25.02 5.61
C ASP A 149 -24.59 -23.91 4.83
N ASN A 150 -24.63 -22.69 5.35
CA ASN A 150 -25.13 -21.52 4.65
C ASN A 150 -24.18 -20.33 4.82
N LEU A 151 -24.02 -19.53 3.77
CA LEU A 151 -23.50 -18.16 3.83
C LEU A 151 -24.68 -17.19 3.88
N VAL A 152 -24.68 -16.28 4.85
CA VAL A 152 -25.70 -15.22 4.98
C VAL A 152 -25.03 -13.86 4.74
N LEU A 153 -25.57 -13.11 3.77
CA LEU A 153 -25.25 -11.70 3.54
C LEU A 153 -26.41 -10.83 4.03
N THR A 154 -26.13 -9.98 5.02
CA THR A 154 -27.11 -9.06 5.60
C THR A 154 -26.85 -7.64 5.12
N PHE A 155 -27.84 -7.05 4.45
CA PHE A 155 -27.87 -5.65 4.04
C PHE A 155 -28.72 -4.86 5.02
N THR A 156 -28.12 -3.86 5.68
CA THR A 156 -28.78 -3.02 6.71
C THR A 156 -28.76 -1.56 6.29
N PRO A 157 -29.90 -0.99 5.84
CA PRO A 157 -30.03 0.44 5.58
C PRO A 157 -29.81 1.30 6.84
N SER A 158 -29.35 2.54 6.63
CA SER A 158 -29.35 3.57 7.69
C SER A 158 -30.76 4.08 7.96
N PRO A 159 -31.07 4.62 9.15
CA PRO A 159 -32.36 5.25 9.42
C PRO A 159 -32.69 6.34 8.39
N GLY A 160 -33.83 6.22 7.73
CA GLY A 160 -34.28 7.16 6.68
C GLY A 160 -33.59 6.99 5.32
N SER A 161 -32.84 5.90 5.10
CA SER A 161 -32.21 5.57 3.81
C SER A 161 -32.51 4.10 3.42
N PHE A 162 -31.96 3.65 2.30
CA PHE A 162 -32.13 2.32 1.73
C PHE A 162 -30.76 1.73 1.36
N ALA A 163 -30.73 0.41 1.13
CA ALA A 163 -29.61 -0.27 0.48
C ALA A 163 -29.99 -0.64 -0.96
N PHE A 164 -29.01 -0.84 -1.84
CA PHE A 164 -29.24 -1.37 -3.17
C PHE A 164 -28.06 -2.23 -3.64
N LEU A 165 -28.26 -3.01 -4.70
CA LEU A 165 -27.23 -3.81 -5.36
C LEU A 165 -27.61 -3.99 -6.83
N ASN A 166 -26.63 -3.96 -7.74
CA ASN A 166 -26.83 -4.18 -9.18
C ASN A 166 -26.49 -5.62 -9.60
N ALA A 167 -25.44 -6.21 -9.04
CA ALA A 167 -25.15 -7.64 -9.19
C ALA A 167 -24.42 -8.23 -7.97
N LEU A 168 -24.57 -9.54 -7.79
CA LEU A 168 -23.91 -10.33 -6.74
C LEU A 168 -23.20 -11.52 -7.37
N GLU A 169 -21.92 -11.70 -7.02
CA GLU A 169 -21.20 -12.95 -7.25
C GLU A 169 -20.83 -13.59 -5.91
N ILE A 170 -21.10 -14.89 -5.75
CA ILE A 170 -20.52 -15.73 -4.69
C ILE A 170 -19.95 -16.98 -5.34
N VAL A 171 -18.64 -17.20 -5.20
CA VAL A 171 -17.91 -18.23 -5.92
C VAL A 171 -16.94 -18.96 -4.99
N SER A 172 -16.94 -20.30 -4.96
CA SER A 172 -15.95 -21.05 -4.17
C SER A 172 -14.53 -20.71 -4.60
N LEU A 173 -13.65 -20.40 -3.63
CA LEU A 173 -12.23 -20.18 -3.88
C LEU A 173 -11.43 -21.48 -3.71
N PRO A 174 -10.42 -21.72 -4.56
CA PRO A 174 -9.38 -22.70 -4.28
C PRO A 174 -8.47 -22.21 -3.14
N GLY A 175 -8.21 -23.06 -2.14
CA GLY A 175 -7.33 -22.70 -1.02
C GLY A 175 -5.91 -22.26 -1.41
N VAL A 176 -5.41 -22.66 -2.59
CA VAL A 176 -4.10 -22.22 -3.12
C VAL A 176 -4.04 -20.72 -3.47
N VAL A 177 -5.20 -20.06 -3.64
CA VAL A 177 -5.28 -18.61 -3.88
C VAL A 177 -5.17 -17.84 -2.55
N ILE A 178 -5.51 -18.47 -1.43
CA ILE A 178 -5.50 -17.85 -0.11
C ILE A 178 -4.07 -17.83 0.44
N PRO A 179 -3.59 -16.70 1.01
CA PRO A 179 -2.30 -16.66 1.69
C PRO A 179 -2.22 -17.61 2.89
N ASP A 180 -1.17 -18.43 2.93
CA ASP A 180 -0.86 -19.34 4.03
C ASP A 180 0.43 -18.94 4.76
N HIS A 181 0.50 -19.22 6.07
CA HIS A 181 1.65 -19.04 6.98
C HIS A 181 2.63 -17.89 6.64
N THR A 182 2.07 -16.69 6.39
CA THR A 182 2.80 -15.54 5.84
C THR A 182 3.74 -14.88 6.87
N PRO A 183 4.99 -14.57 6.52
CA PRO A 183 5.88 -13.81 7.40
C PRO A 183 5.46 -12.32 7.47
N ALA A 184 5.45 -11.76 8.68
CA ALA A 184 5.25 -10.33 8.89
C ALA A 184 6.56 -9.56 8.73
N VAL A 185 6.56 -8.53 7.88
CA VAL A 185 7.71 -7.66 7.62
C VAL A 185 8.01 -6.80 8.85
N ASN A 186 9.27 -6.76 9.26
CA ASN A 186 9.79 -5.97 10.40
C ASN A 186 9.12 -6.22 11.79
N SER A 187 8.26 -7.23 11.93
CA SER A 187 7.55 -7.48 13.19
C SER A 187 8.35 -8.35 14.17
N GLN A 188 8.35 -7.98 15.45
CA GLN A 188 8.73 -8.87 16.56
C GLN A 188 7.54 -9.66 17.14
N GLN A 189 6.32 -9.37 16.70
CA GLN A 189 5.10 -10.08 17.09
C GLN A 189 4.71 -11.13 16.03
N PRO A 190 4.02 -12.23 16.42
CA PRO A 190 3.53 -13.23 15.48
C PRO A 190 2.65 -12.63 14.38
N SER A 191 2.73 -13.16 13.16
CA SER A 191 1.83 -12.80 12.07
C SER A 191 0.36 -13.04 12.45
N PRO A 192 -0.58 -12.15 12.07
CA PRO A 192 -2.00 -12.40 12.27
C PRO A 192 -2.46 -13.60 11.43
N SER A 193 -3.34 -14.44 11.99
CA SER A 193 -3.81 -15.64 11.32
C SER A 193 -4.88 -15.32 10.26
N VAL A 194 -4.45 -15.23 9.00
CA VAL A 194 -5.33 -15.04 7.82
C VAL A 194 -6.52 -16.01 7.82
N GLN A 195 -6.29 -17.28 8.20
CA GLN A 195 -7.31 -18.35 8.16
C GLN A 195 -8.56 -18.12 9.03
N ALA A 196 -8.52 -17.19 9.99
CA ALA A 196 -9.65 -16.86 10.88
C ALA A 196 -10.41 -15.57 10.51
N GLN A 197 -9.88 -14.83 9.53
CA GLN A 197 -10.28 -13.48 9.15
C GLN A 197 -10.98 -13.44 7.78
N ALA A 198 -11.58 -12.28 7.45
CA ALA A 198 -12.00 -11.94 6.11
C ALA A 198 -10.92 -11.10 5.43
N LEU A 199 -10.91 -11.13 4.09
CA LEU A 199 -10.03 -10.32 3.25
C LEU A 199 -10.87 -9.40 2.36
N GLU A 200 -10.44 -8.16 2.17
CA GLU A 200 -10.88 -7.28 1.06
C GLU A 200 -9.72 -7.13 0.08
N THR A 201 -9.93 -7.46 -1.21
CA THR A 201 -8.93 -7.14 -2.24
C THR A 201 -9.04 -5.65 -2.53
N VAL A 202 -8.06 -4.87 -2.07
CA VAL A 202 -8.02 -3.40 -2.28
C VAL A 202 -7.30 -3.03 -3.57
N TRP A 203 -6.27 -3.78 -3.96
CA TRP A 203 -5.57 -3.62 -5.24
C TRP A 203 -5.21 -4.96 -5.86
N ARG A 204 -5.30 -5.03 -7.19
CA ARG A 204 -4.79 -6.14 -7.99
C ARG A 204 -4.21 -5.59 -9.28
N VAL A 205 -2.91 -5.80 -9.47
CA VAL A 205 -2.08 -5.01 -10.38
C VAL A 205 -1.25 -5.92 -11.26
N ASN A 206 -1.23 -5.63 -12.55
CA ASN A 206 -0.42 -6.26 -13.57
C ASN A 206 0.69 -5.31 -14.02
N MET A 207 1.92 -5.79 -14.03
CA MET A 207 3.09 -4.96 -14.35
C MET A 207 3.47 -5.07 -15.83
N GLY A 208 4.13 -4.05 -16.36
CA GLY A 208 4.43 -3.91 -17.79
C GLY A 208 3.49 -2.93 -18.51
N ASN A 209 2.74 -2.10 -17.76
CA ASN A 209 1.71 -1.19 -18.27
C ASN A 209 0.58 -1.88 -19.09
N GLU A 210 0.33 -3.18 -18.88
CA GLU A 210 -0.76 -3.93 -19.51
C GLU A 210 -1.89 -4.24 -18.51
N THR A 211 -3.13 -4.38 -18.99
CA THR A 211 -4.33 -4.60 -18.16
C THR A 211 -4.98 -5.94 -18.47
N VAL A 212 -5.26 -6.75 -17.45
CA VAL A 212 -5.95 -8.06 -17.62
C VAL A 212 -7.42 -7.93 -17.23
N PHE A 213 -8.30 -8.04 -18.22
CA PHE A 213 -9.75 -7.96 -18.03
C PHE A 213 -10.34 -9.26 -17.45
N PRO A 214 -11.47 -9.20 -16.71
CA PRO A 214 -12.14 -10.38 -16.13
C PRO A 214 -12.31 -11.58 -17.07
N ARG A 215 -12.68 -11.36 -18.34
CA ARG A 215 -12.82 -12.41 -19.36
C ARG A 215 -11.55 -13.21 -19.68
N ASN A 216 -10.37 -12.71 -19.28
CA ASN A 216 -9.07 -13.34 -19.48
C ASN A 216 -8.54 -14.03 -18.19
N ASP A 217 -9.27 -13.99 -17.08
CA ASP A 217 -8.88 -14.60 -15.79
C ASP A 217 -9.89 -15.68 -15.36
N LYS A 218 -9.38 -16.85 -14.92
CA LYS A 218 -10.23 -18.00 -14.55
C LYS A 218 -11.14 -17.77 -13.34
N LEU A 219 -10.85 -16.76 -12.52
CA LEU A 219 -11.68 -16.30 -11.38
C LEU A 219 -12.40 -14.97 -11.70
N SER A 220 -12.38 -14.55 -12.96
CA SER A 220 -12.90 -13.26 -13.45
C SER A 220 -12.38 -12.04 -12.71
N ARG A 221 -11.13 -12.09 -12.23
CA ARG A 221 -10.46 -10.96 -11.58
C ARG A 221 -10.00 -9.93 -12.61
N TYR A 222 -10.22 -8.66 -12.30
CA TYR A 222 -9.56 -7.54 -12.97
C TYR A 222 -8.15 -7.34 -12.40
N TRP A 223 -7.15 -7.20 -13.27
CA TRP A 223 -5.80 -6.74 -12.91
C TRP A 223 -5.51 -5.41 -13.63
N GLN A 224 -5.37 -4.32 -12.87
CA GLN A 224 -5.11 -2.97 -13.36
C GLN A 224 -3.65 -2.80 -13.79
N SER A 225 -3.38 -1.97 -14.79
CA SER A 225 -2.01 -1.58 -15.17
C SER A 225 -1.26 -0.91 -14.01
N ASP A 226 0.04 -1.18 -13.87
CA ASP A 226 0.89 -0.61 -12.81
C ASP A 226 1.26 0.87 -13.00
N SER A 227 0.97 1.47 -14.16
CA SER A 227 1.47 2.80 -14.54
C SER A 227 0.88 3.97 -13.74
N GLU A 228 -0.34 3.85 -13.21
CA GLU A 228 -0.94 4.87 -12.33
C GLU A 228 -0.33 4.86 -10.91
N HIS A 229 0.37 3.77 -10.54
CA HIS A 229 0.97 3.58 -9.22
C HIS A 229 2.50 3.81 -9.21
N LEU A 230 3.15 3.66 -10.36
CA LEU A 230 4.61 3.75 -10.52
C LEU A 230 5.11 5.19 -10.34
N SER A 231 5.95 5.42 -9.32
CA SER A 231 6.41 6.77 -8.95
C SER A 231 7.48 7.36 -9.87
N ASN A 232 8.23 6.53 -10.61
CA ASN A 232 9.38 6.96 -11.43
C ASN A 232 9.43 6.20 -12.77
N SER A 233 8.57 6.57 -13.73
CA SER A 233 8.48 5.92 -15.05
C SER A 233 9.77 5.95 -15.87
N ASN A 234 10.58 7.02 -15.76
CA ASN A 234 11.83 7.18 -16.50
C ASN A 234 12.94 6.17 -16.12
N LEU A 235 12.75 5.38 -15.05
CA LEU A 235 13.75 4.45 -14.51
C LEU A 235 13.42 2.98 -14.78
N VAL A 236 12.37 2.69 -15.56
CA VAL A 236 11.93 1.32 -15.83
C VAL A 236 11.82 1.02 -17.33
N VAL A 237 11.80 -0.27 -17.66
CA VAL A 237 11.42 -0.82 -18.96
C VAL A 237 10.23 -1.75 -18.75
N PHE A 238 9.20 -1.61 -19.59
CA PHE A 238 8.10 -2.57 -19.64
C PHE A 238 8.47 -3.74 -20.56
N VAL A 239 8.24 -4.97 -20.09
CA VAL A 239 8.58 -6.22 -20.76
C VAL A 239 7.29 -7.00 -21.00
N SER A 240 7.09 -7.52 -22.21
CA SER A 240 5.94 -8.35 -22.57
C SER A 240 6.41 -9.54 -23.41
N ASN A 241 6.32 -10.74 -22.84
CA ASN A 241 6.77 -11.99 -23.45
C ASN A 241 6.00 -13.19 -22.86
N VAL A 242 4.68 -13.23 -23.12
CA VAL A 242 3.77 -14.31 -22.68
C VAL A 242 4.24 -15.71 -23.16
N GLN A 243 5.04 -15.79 -24.22
CA GLN A 243 5.56 -17.07 -24.72
C GLN A 243 6.71 -17.65 -23.87
N ALA A 244 7.44 -16.83 -23.11
CA ALA A 244 8.45 -17.32 -22.17
C ALA A 244 7.86 -18.01 -20.94
N VAL A 245 6.60 -17.73 -20.58
CA VAL A 245 5.96 -18.29 -19.38
C VAL A 245 5.89 -19.82 -19.45
N ASN A 246 6.48 -20.47 -18.45
CA ASN A 246 6.68 -21.90 -18.37
C ASN A 246 5.74 -22.51 -17.32
N GLU A 247 4.68 -23.15 -17.82
CA GLU A 247 3.56 -23.68 -17.03
C GLU A 247 3.87 -25.04 -16.37
N THR A 248 5.05 -25.63 -16.63
CA THR A 248 5.34 -27.04 -16.25
C THR A 248 5.69 -27.25 -14.77
N SER A 249 6.03 -26.19 -14.04
CA SER A 249 6.61 -26.27 -12.68
C SER A 249 5.72 -25.61 -11.63
N GLY A 250 4.70 -26.34 -11.16
CA GLY A 250 3.84 -25.90 -10.04
C GLY A 250 2.91 -24.72 -10.33
N TYR A 251 2.81 -24.30 -11.59
CA TYR A 251 1.94 -23.21 -12.02
C TYR A 251 0.44 -23.54 -11.85
N SER A 252 -0.36 -22.51 -11.64
CA SER A 252 -1.83 -22.58 -11.67
C SER A 252 -2.41 -21.26 -12.13
N GLU A 253 -3.24 -21.28 -13.18
CA GLU A 253 -3.98 -20.11 -13.69
C GLU A 253 -4.88 -19.48 -12.63
N LEU A 254 -5.26 -20.24 -11.59
CA LEU A 254 -6.08 -19.78 -10.47
C LEU A 254 -5.30 -18.84 -9.56
N ILE A 255 -3.96 -18.96 -9.47
CA ILE A 255 -3.10 -18.06 -8.70
C ILE A 255 -2.98 -16.73 -9.46
N ALA A 256 -2.49 -16.77 -10.71
CA ALA A 256 -2.59 -15.65 -11.65
C ALA A 256 -2.57 -16.17 -13.09
N PRO A 257 -3.27 -15.52 -14.03
CA PRO A 257 -3.36 -15.98 -15.42
C PRO A 257 -2.02 -15.78 -16.14
N ARG A 258 -1.79 -16.55 -17.21
CA ARG A 258 -0.50 -16.57 -17.95
C ARG A 258 -0.07 -15.18 -18.44
N SER A 259 -1.02 -14.29 -18.73
CA SER A 259 -0.74 -12.91 -19.09
C SER A 259 0.00 -12.13 -18.00
N VAL A 260 -0.30 -12.36 -16.71
CA VAL A 260 0.35 -11.64 -15.59
C VAL A 260 1.82 -12.04 -15.47
N TYR A 261 2.10 -13.34 -15.49
CA TYR A 261 3.49 -13.80 -15.53
C TYR A 261 4.18 -13.53 -16.87
N GLY A 262 3.42 -13.15 -17.90
CA GLY A 262 3.88 -12.84 -19.24
C GLY A 262 4.19 -11.37 -19.50
N THR A 263 3.89 -10.48 -18.56
CA THR A 263 4.30 -9.07 -18.59
C THR A 263 5.09 -8.72 -17.31
N ALA A 264 5.89 -7.66 -17.37
CA ALA A 264 6.65 -7.19 -16.21
C ALA A 264 7.08 -5.73 -16.34
N THR A 265 7.31 -5.10 -15.18
CA THR A 265 8.04 -3.84 -15.07
C THR A 265 9.43 -4.18 -14.50
N LYS A 266 10.48 -3.69 -15.18
CA LYS A 266 11.88 -4.03 -14.94
C LYS A 266 12.72 -2.78 -14.73
N LEU A 267 13.75 -2.81 -13.89
CA LEU A 267 14.64 -1.67 -13.66
C LEU A 267 15.51 -1.39 -14.90
N HIS A 268 15.64 -0.13 -15.31
CA HIS A 268 16.38 0.27 -16.52
C HIS A 268 17.88 0.49 -16.24
N SER A 269 18.58 -0.50 -15.68
CA SER A 269 19.98 -0.36 -15.23
C SER A 269 21.04 -0.53 -16.33
N GLN A 270 20.64 -0.85 -17.57
CA GLN A 270 21.58 -1.04 -18.69
C GLN A 270 22.39 0.21 -19.09
N PRO A 271 21.85 1.45 -19.07
CA PRO A 271 22.61 2.65 -19.42
C PRO A 271 23.66 3.05 -18.39
N ASP A 272 23.43 2.74 -17.10
CA ASP A 272 24.36 3.01 -16.00
C ASP A 272 24.19 1.96 -14.88
N PRO A 273 24.99 0.88 -14.89
CA PRO A 273 24.96 -0.15 -13.86
C PRO A 273 25.48 0.28 -12.48
N ASP A 274 26.23 1.39 -12.38
CA ASP A 274 26.75 1.86 -11.08
C ASP A 274 25.68 2.64 -10.28
N THR A 275 24.59 3.05 -10.94
CA THR A 275 23.47 3.79 -10.34
C THR A 275 22.51 2.86 -9.59
N ILE A 276 22.60 2.89 -8.26
CA ILE A 276 21.74 2.15 -7.33
C ILE A 276 20.45 2.93 -7.07
N ILE A 277 19.36 2.56 -7.75
CA ILE A 277 18.01 3.10 -7.51
C ILE A 277 17.00 1.95 -7.37
N ASN A 278 15.94 2.18 -6.59
CA ASN A 278 14.80 1.28 -6.50
C ASN A 278 13.62 1.79 -7.36
N MET A 279 13.09 0.95 -8.26
CA MET A 279 11.77 1.21 -8.85
C MET A 279 10.69 1.02 -7.78
N THR A 280 9.70 1.91 -7.74
CA THR A 280 8.78 2.05 -6.59
C THR A 280 7.35 2.37 -7.05
N TRP A 281 6.38 1.73 -6.43
CA TRP A 281 4.94 1.96 -6.61
C TRP A 281 4.30 2.40 -5.28
N SER A 282 3.24 3.21 -5.37
CA SER A 282 2.45 3.67 -4.23
C SER A 282 0.98 3.29 -4.39
N PHE A 283 0.38 2.80 -3.31
CA PHE A 283 -1.01 2.34 -3.26
C PHE A 283 -1.75 2.98 -2.09
N ASP A 284 -2.86 3.65 -2.36
CA ASP A 284 -3.69 4.25 -1.31
C ASP A 284 -4.43 3.15 -0.54
N VAL A 285 -4.35 3.16 0.79
CA VAL A 285 -4.86 2.11 1.67
C VAL A 285 -5.37 2.68 3.00
N ASP A 286 -6.27 1.94 3.66
CA ASP A 286 -6.85 2.36 4.93
C ASP A 286 -5.91 2.09 6.12
N PRO A 287 -5.63 3.09 6.97
CA PRO A 287 -4.84 2.90 8.18
C PRO A 287 -5.59 2.14 9.28
N GLY A 288 -4.84 1.54 10.20
CA GLY A 288 -5.35 0.74 11.31
C GLY A 288 -5.59 -0.74 10.98
N PHE A 289 -5.13 -1.21 9.82
CA PHE A 289 -5.27 -2.59 9.34
C PHE A 289 -3.93 -3.27 9.02
N ASP A 290 -3.96 -4.60 9.03
CA ASP A 290 -2.90 -5.44 8.52
C ASP A 290 -3.23 -5.83 7.07
N TYR A 291 -2.24 -5.93 6.21
CA TYR A 291 -2.38 -6.23 4.79
C TYR A 291 -1.47 -7.38 4.41
N VAL A 292 -2.01 -8.35 3.66
CA VAL A 292 -1.17 -9.27 2.87
C VAL A 292 -0.86 -8.59 1.54
N VAL A 293 0.42 -8.58 1.18
CA VAL A 293 0.88 -8.25 -0.17
C VAL A 293 1.47 -9.52 -0.78
N ARG A 294 0.88 -9.97 -1.88
CA ARG A 294 1.43 -11.02 -2.73
C ARG A 294 2.21 -10.38 -3.87
N PHE A 295 3.43 -10.83 -4.07
CA PHE A 295 4.28 -10.44 -5.20
C PHE A 295 4.38 -11.62 -6.18
N HIS A 296 4.10 -11.37 -7.46
CA HIS A 296 4.22 -12.34 -8.54
C HIS A 296 5.48 -12.05 -9.36
N PHE A 297 6.27 -13.09 -9.62
CA PHE A 297 7.54 -13.02 -10.34
C PHE A 297 7.61 -14.10 -11.43
N CYS A 298 8.20 -13.77 -12.57
CA CYS A 298 8.51 -14.68 -13.66
C CYS A 298 9.61 -14.04 -14.51
N ASP A 299 10.76 -14.70 -14.63
CA ASP A 299 11.88 -14.17 -15.43
C ASP A 299 11.64 -14.42 -16.93
N ILE A 300 10.97 -13.45 -17.55
CA ILE A 300 10.62 -13.38 -18.98
C ILE A 300 11.52 -12.47 -19.80
N ALA A 301 12.49 -11.81 -19.14
CA ALA A 301 13.35 -10.81 -19.76
C ALA A 301 14.44 -11.45 -20.63
N GLU A 302 15.03 -10.67 -21.53
CA GLU A 302 16.28 -11.09 -22.17
C GLU A 302 17.39 -11.25 -21.12
N ARG A 303 18.24 -12.25 -21.33
CA ARG A 303 19.22 -12.73 -20.35
C ARG A 303 20.16 -11.61 -19.88
N SER A 304 20.03 -11.21 -18.62
CA SER A 304 20.88 -10.19 -18.00
C SER A 304 22.38 -10.56 -18.06
N PRO A 305 23.29 -9.56 -18.11
CA PRO A 305 24.75 -9.79 -18.20
C PRO A 305 25.36 -10.60 -17.04
N GLY A 306 24.65 -10.66 -15.90
CA GLY A 306 24.99 -11.48 -14.73
C GLY A 306 23.73 -11.97 -14.02
N PRO A 307 23.87 -12.71 -12.91
CA PRO A 307 22.74 -13.20 -12.11
C PRO A 307 21.80 -12.08 -11.66
N LEU A 308 20.51 -12.22 -11.96
CA LEU A 308 19.46 -11.30 -11.53
C LEU A 308 19.08 -11.63 -10.08
N ILE A 309 19.66 -10.89 -9.12
CA ILE A 309 19.42 -11.04 -7.69
C ILE A 309 19.06 -9.67 -7.12
N PHE A 310 17.90 -9.55 -6.50
CA PHE A 310 17.33 -8.26 -6.09
C PHE A 310 16.62 -8.31 -4.73
N ASN A 311 16.37 -7.15 -4.15
CA ASN A 311 15.65 -7.00 -2.89
C ASN A 311 14.22 -6.52 -3.15
N VAL A 312 13.27 -7.12 -2.46
CA VAL A 312 11.85 -6.73 -2.44
C VAL A 312 11.59 -6.00 -1.13
N PHE A 313 11.19 -4.73 -1.22
CA PHE A 313 10.87 -3.88 -0.08
C PHE A 313 9.36 -3.65 0.01
N LEU A 314 8.85 -3.65 1.24
CA LEU A 314 7.47 -3.32 1.56
C LEU A 314 7.50 -2.25 2.65
N ASN A 315 7.05 -1.05 2.30
CA ASN A 315 7.32 0.19 3.03
C ASN A 315 8.84 0.33 3.30
N SER A 316 9.24 0.68 4.52
CA SER A 316 10.67 0.75 4.92
C SER A 316 11.27 -0.63 5.31
N GLY A 317 10.55 -1.73 5.08
CA GLY A 317 10.97 -3.09 5.44
C GLY A 317 11.43 -3.91 4.26
N VAL A 318 12.27 -4.91 4.53
CA VAL A 318 12.69 -5.91 3.52
C VAL A 318 11.71 -7.08 3.59
N ALA A 319 10.87 -7.22 2.58
CA ALA A 319 9.93 -8.34 2.45
C ALA A 319 10.63 -9.60 1.96
N VAL A 320 11.54 -9.47 0.97
CA VAL A 320 12.41 -10.55 0.52
C VAL A 320 13.81 -9.98 0.31
N ARG A 321 14.80 -10.61 0.96
CA ARG A 321 16.22 -10.28 0.81
C ARG A 321 16.84 -11.17 -0.27
N ASP A 322 17.64 -10.57 -1.15
CA ASP A 322 18.50 -11.25 -2.14
C ASP A 322 17.77 -12.38 -2.90
N LEU A 323 16.63 -12.03 -3.49
CA LEU A 323 15.78 -12.90 -4.28
C LEU A 323 16.46 -13.29 -5.60
N ASP A 324 16.99 -14.50 -5.62
CA ASP A 324 17.42 -15.22 -6.83
C ASP A 324 16.24 -16.06 -7.37
N LEU A 325 15.64 -15.62 -8.49
CA LEU A 325 14.54 -16.33 -9.12
C LEU A 325 14.97 -17.69 -9.69
N SER A 326 16.19 -17.82 -10.21
CA SER A 326 16.69 -19.10 -10.74
C SER A 326 16.81 -20.15 -9.64
N ASN A 327 17.26 -19.76 -8.45
CA ASN A 327 17.25 -20.66 -7.28
C ASN A 327 15.81 -21.03 -6.88
N LYS A 328 14.89 -20.06 -6.80
CA LYS A 328 13.47 -20.32 -6.47
C LYS A 328 12.75 -21.23 -7.45
N THR A 329 13.06 -21.17 -8.74
CA THR A 329 12.43 -21.99 -9.78
C THR A 329 13.23 -23.25 -10.15
N SER A 330 14.24 -23.64 -9.37
CA SER A 330 15.13 -24.78 -9.68
C SER A 330 15.82 -24.68 -11.06
N ASN A 331 16.14 -23.46 -11.48
CA ASN A 331 16.71 -23.06 -12.78
C ASN A 331 15.77 -23.27 -13.98
N VAL A 332 14.46 -23.40 -13.75
CA VAL A 332 13.46 -23.39 -14.82
C VAL A 332 13.23 -21.94 -15.26
N SER A 333 13.72 -21.59 -16.45
CA SER A 333 13.51 -20.29 -17.07
C SER A 333 12.03 -20.05 -17.38
N GLY A 334 11.57 -18.81 -17.18
CA GLY A 334 10.17 -18.42 -17.36
C GLY A 334 9.17 -19.08 -16.40
N ALA A 335 9.62 -19.78 -15.36
CA ALA A 335 8.71 -20.39 -14.39
C ALA A 335 8.09 -19.33 -13.45
N PRO A 336 6.76 -19.32 -13.28
CA PRO A 336 6.08 -18.52 -12.29
C PRO A 336 6.51 -18.82 -10.84
N TYR A 337 6.71 -17.76 -10.07
CA TYR A 337 6.93 -17.79 -8.62
C TYR A 337 6.04 -16.72 -7.97
N TYR A 338 5.67 -16.92 -6.70
CA TYR A 338 5.04 -15.87 -5.90
C TYR A 338 5.46 -15.99 -4.44
N VAL A 339 5.28 -14.90 -3.69
CA VAL A 339 5.59 -14.83 -2.27
C VAL A 339 4.68 -13.82 -1.58
N ASP A 340 4.21 -14.18 -0.40
CA ASP A 340 3.26 -13.40 0.39
C ASP A 340 3.98 -12.80 1.61
N ALA A 341 3.72 -11.53 1.91
CA ALA A 341 4.28 -10.85 3.08
C ALA A 341 3.20 -10.00 3.77
N ILE A 342 3.22 -9.91 5.10
CA ILE A 342 2.30 -9.04 5.85
C ILE A 342 2.97 -7.74 6.28
N THR A 343 2.27 -6.62 6.12
CA THR A 343 2.61 -5.34 6.73
C THR A 343 1.41 -4.76 7.48
N ARG A 344 1.66 -4.03 8.58
CA ARG A 344 0.63 -3.21 9.24
C ARG A 344 0.76 -1.77 8.79
N ILE A 345 -0.37 -1.12 8.51
CA ILE A 345 -0.46 0.30 8.20
C ILE A 345 -1.10 1.01 9.40
N ASN A 346 -0.40 1.96 10.03
CA ASN A 346 -0.87 2.63 11.25
C ASN A 346 -1.40 4.05 11.01
N ASP A 347 -0.57 4.93 10.42
CA ASP A 347 -0.83 6.38 10.37
C ASP A 347 -0.62 7.01 8.97
N ILE A 348 -0.20 6.21 7.97
CA ILE A 348 0.06 6.66 6.59
C ILE A 348 -0.99 6.03 5.70
N HIS A 349 -1.63 6.81 4.83
CA HIS A 349 -2.65 6.32 3.88
C HIS A 349 -2.07 5.59 2.65
N ASN A 350 -0.78 5.25 2.67
CA ASN A 350 -0.05 4.74 1.52
C ASN A 350 0.78 3.51 1.90
N LEU A 351 0.66 2.46 1.09
CA LEU A 351 1.54 1.30 1.09
C LEU A 351 2.50 1.44 -0.09
N SER A 352 3.79 1.41 0.19
CA SER A 352 4.85 1.49 -0.82
C SER A 352 5.45 0.13 -1.09
N ILE A 353 5.65 -0.20 -2.35
CA ILE A 353 6.40 -1.38 -2.82
C ILE A 353 7.60 -0.88 -3.57
N SER A 354 8.80 -1.42 -3.28
CA SER A 354 9.99 -1.13 -4.08
C SER A 354 10.74 -2.40 -4.45
N ILE A 355 11.31 -2.42 -5.65
CA ILE A 355 12.29 -3.41 -6.10
C ILE A 355 13.61 -2.67 -6.33
N GLY A 356 14.69 -3.18 -5.75
CA GLY A 356 16.03 -2.60 -5.85
C GLY A 356 17.12 -3.67 -5.95
N PRO A 357 18.33 -3.32 -6.42
CA PRO A 357 19.41 -4.28 -6.64
C PRO A 357 19.87 -4.99 -5.36
N SER A 358 20.55 -6.13 -5.52
CA SER A 358 21.27 -6.79 -4.42
C SER A 358 22.70 -6.26 -4.28
N TYR A 359 23.20 -6.25 -3.04
CA TYR A 359 24.61 -6.02 -2.72
C TYR A 359 25.44 -7.31 -2.76
N VAL A 360 24.85 -8.45 -3.16
CA VAL A 360 25.56 -9.72 -3.37
C VAL A 360 26.58 -9.56 -4.49
N LYS A 361 27.82 -10.01 -4.24
CA LYS A 361 28.92 -9.88 -5.19
C LYS A 361 28.59 -10.55 -6.53
N ASN A 362 28.80 -9.81 -7.62
CA ASN A 362 28.49 -10.18 -9.01
C ASN A 362 26.99 -10.26 -9.36
N ALA A 363 26.06 -9.85 -8.48
CA ALA A 363 24.67 -9.64 -8.89
C ALA A 363 24.61 -8.52 -9.95
N TYR A 364 23.78 -8.69 -10.97
CA TYR A 364 23.48 -7.61 -11.91
C TYR A 364 22.50 -6.63 -11.23
N PRO A 365 22.76 -5.31 -11.22
CA PRO A 365 22.06 -4.34 -10.37
C PRO A 365 20.70 -3.93 -10.96
N ASP A 366 19.80 -4.90 -11.03
CA ASP A 366 18.57 -4.93 -11.83
C ASP A 366 17.48 -5.66 -11.02
N GLY A 367 16.23 -5.60 -11.44
CA GLY A 367 15.12 -6.25 -10.75
C GLY A 367 13.84 -6.25 -11.59
N ILE A 368 12.94 -7.19 -11.31
CA ILE A 368 11.71 -7.43 -12.09
C ILE A 368 10.52 -7.69 -11.17
N LEU A 369 9.32 -7.26 -11.59
CA LEU A 369 8.05 -7.57 -10.93
C LEU A 369 6.96 -7.73 -11.99
N ASN A 370 6.10 -8.75 -11.85
CA ASN A 370 5.12 -9.15 -12.86
C ASN A 370 3.67 -8.86 -12.44
N GLY A 371 3.36 -8.98 -11.14
CA GLY A 371 2.03 -8.71 -10.60
C GLY A 371 2.04 -8.50 -9.09
N VAL A 372 1.00 -7.85 -8.57
CA VAL A 372 0.76 -7.70 -7.12
C VAL A 372 -0.72 -7.88 -6.79
N GLU A 373 -1.03 -8.59 -5.70
CA GLU A 373 -2.33 -8.54 -5.03
C GLU A 373 -2.15 -7.92 -3.62
N ILE A 374 -2.97 -6.92 -3.27
CA ILE A 374 -3.00 -6.31 -1.92
C ILE A 374 -4.36 -6.60 -1.28
N MET A 375 -4.34 -7.32 -0.16
CA MET A 375 -5.52 -7.80 0.56
C MET A 375 -5.53 -7.27 1.99
N LYS A 376 -6.51 -6.43 2.34
CA LYS A 376 -6.76 -5.96 3.71
C LYS A 376 -7.29 -7.11 4.56
N ILE A 377 -6.72 -7.32 5.75
CA ILE A 377 -7.16 -8.33 6.71
C ILE A 377 -8.16 -7.69 7.69
N SER A 378 -9.27 -8.36 8.00
CA SER A 378 -10.25 -7.85 8.98
C SER A 378 -9.65 -7.72 10.39
N ASN A 379 -10.03 -6.66 11.09
CA ASN A 379 -9.50 -6.32 12.43
C ASN A 379 -10.05 -7.23 13.55
N SER A 380 -9.72 -6.96 14.82
CA SER A 380 -10.13 -7.82 15.95
C SER A 380 -11.66 -7.92 16.14
N LYS A 381 -12.42 -6.97 15.60
CA LYS A 381 -13.89 -6.91 15.60
C LYS A 381 -14.51 -7.68 14.42
N GLY A 382 -13.69 -8.23 13.52
CA GLY A 382 -14.15 -8.80 12.25
C GLY A 382 -14.62 -7.76 11.22
N SER A 383 -14.20 -6.50 11.34
CA SER A 383 -14.55 -5.43 10.40
C SER A 383 -13.43 -5.18 9.40
N LEU A 384 -13.79 -4.89 8.15
CA LEU A 384 -12.90 -4.39 7.09
C LEU A 384 -13.07 -2.88 6.86
N ASP A 385 -14.05 -2.28 7.53
CA ASP A 385 -14.45 -0.88 7.31
C ASP A 385 -13.59 0.12 8.10
N PRO A 386 -13.09 1.20 7.48
CA PRO A 386 -12.22 2.18 8.15
C PRO A 386 -12.84 2.88 9.36
N ALA A 387 -14.17 3.00 9.46
CA ALA A 387 -14.82 3.56 10.63
C ALA A 387 -14.68 2.68 11.89
N ASP A 388 -14.28 1.41 11.74
CA ASP A 388 -13.95 0.50 12.84
C ASP A 388 -12.44 0.33 13.06
N ALA A 389 -11.58 1.01 12.30
CA ALA A 389 -10.14 0.82 12.32
C ALA A 389 -9.52 0.94 13.73
N GLU A 390 -8.57 0.05 14.03
CA GLU A 390 -7.77 0.11 15.24
C GLU A 390 -6.56 1.03 15.02
N THR A 391 -6.86 2.32 14.80
CA THR A 391 -5.85 3.37 14.90
C THR A 391 -5.36 3.41 16.34
N GLN A 392 -4.07 3.15 16.53
CA GLN A 392 -3.43 3.49 17.79
C GLN A 392 -3.33 5.00 17.85
N ILE A 393 -4.40 5.66 18.34
CA ILE A 393 -4.36 7.07 18.69
C ILE A 393 -3.35 7.22 19.81
N THR A 394 -2.10 7.42 19.39
CA THR A 394 -0.96 7.83 20.21
C THR A 394 -1.29 9.24 20.65
N LYS A 395 -2.14 9.35 21.69
CA LYS A 395 -2.61 10.62 22.26
C LYS A 395 -1.37 11.50 22.42
N PRO A 396 -1.26 12.63 21.70
CA PRO A 396 0.00 13.36 21.59
C PRO A 396 0.47 13.68 23.00
N ALA A 397 1.58 13.06 23.40
CA ALA A 397 1.93 12.84 24.80
C ALA A 397 1.75 14.16 25.57
N SER A 398 0.75 14.19 26.46
CA SER A 398 0.27 15.45 27.04
C SER A 398 1.47 16.17 27.63
N LYS A 399 1.74 17.40 27.16
CA LYS A 399 3.04 18.09 27.36
C LYS A 399 3.28 18.38 28.83
N THR A 400 3.74 17.36 29.55
CA THR A 400 3.65 17.29 31.00
C THR A 400 4.80 18.07 31.59
N LYS A 401 4.52 19.36 31.83
CA LYS A 401 5.17 20.16 32.86
C LYS A 401 6.67 20.42 32.65
N VAL A 402 7.11 20.60 31.40
CA VAL A 402 8.38 21.30 31.09
C VAL A 402 8.46 22.65 31.84
N TRP A 403 7.33 23.36 31.95
CA TRP A 403 7.18 24.59 32.73
C TRP A 403 7.56 24.44 34.22
N LEU A 404 7.34 23.27 34.82
CA LEU A 404 7.65 22.99 36.23
C LEU A 404 9.16 22.73 36.43
N ILE A 405 9.83 22.13 35.43
CA ILE A 405 11.30 22.00 35.41
C ILE A 405 11.96 23.40 35.30
N VAL A 406 11.45 24.26 34.41
CA VAL A 406 11.92 25.65 34.27
C VAL A 406 11.71 26.45 35.56
N GLY A 407 10.55 26.31 36.21
CA GLY A 407 10.28 26.96 37.50
C GLY A 407 11.26 26.58 38.61
N LEU A 408 11.66 25.30 38.69
CA LEU A 408 12.62 24.81 39.69
C LEU A 408 14.05 25.34 39.45
N ALA A 409 14.49 25.47 38.20
CA ALA A 409 15.80 26.01 37.86
C ALA A 409 15.96 27.49 38.29
N ILE A 410 14.92 28.31 38.08
CA ILE A 410 14.92 29.73 38.45
C ILE A 410 14.88 29.87 39.98
N GLY A 411 14.04 29.10 40.68
CA GLY A 411 13.95 29.12 42.15
C GLY A 411 15.25 28.70 42.85
N SER A 412 15.92 27.66 42.34
CA SER A 412 17.22 27.18 42.84
C SER A 412 18.29 28.28 42.80
N SER A 413 18.37 29.01 41.68
CA SER A 413 19.42 29.99 41.40
C SER A 413 19.51 31.12 42.45
N LEU A 414 18.35 31.60 42.94
CA LEU A 414 18.29 32.65 43.96
C LEU A 414 18.84 32.17 45.33
N ILE A 415 18.60 30.91 45.69
CA ILE A 415 19.06 30.34 46.97
C ILE A 415 20.60 30.25 46.98
N PHE A 416 21.21 29.81 45.88
CA PHE A 416 22.67 29.75 45.76
C PHE A 416 23.33 31.14 45.84
N ILE A 417 22.71 32.18 45.25
CA ILE A 417 23.22 33.56 45.35
C ILE A 417 23.22 34.06 46.80
N VAL A 418 22.13 33.81 47.54
CA VAL A 418 22.03 34.19 48.97
C VAL A 418 23.05 33.44 49.83
N LEU A 419 23.22 32.14 49.61
CA LEU A 419 24.21 31.33 50.33
C LEU A 419 25.65 31.78 50.03
N ALA A 420 25.97 32.08 48.77
CA ALA A 420 27.28 32.61 48.38
C ALA A 420 27.57 33.98 49.02
N PHE A 421 26.58 34.88 49.07
CA PHE A 421 26.70 36.16 49.75
C PHE A 421 26.97 36.01 51.26
N LEU A 422 26.20 35.15 51.94
CA LEU A 422 26.40 34.85 53.36
C LEU A 422 27.78 34.23 53.63
N PHE A 423 28.26 33.35 52.75
CA PHE A 423 29.59 32.75 52.85
C PHE A 423 30.71 33.79 52.70
N VAL A 424 30.60 34.73 51.74
CA VAL A 424 31.54 35.85 51.59
C VAL A 424 31.52 36.78 52.81
N VAL A 425 30.35 37.04 53.40
CA VAL A 425 30.22 37.81 54.65
C VAL A 425 30.87 37.07 55.83
N MET A 426 30.71 35.75 55.93
CA MET A 426 31.39 34.95 56.96
C MET A 426 32.91 34.93 56.78
N ILE A 427 33.43 34.83 55.55
CA ILE A 427 34.88 34.92 55.27
C ILE A 427 35.42 36.30 55.65
N ARG A 428 34.73 37.38 55.28
CA ARG A 428 35.12 38.76 55.67
C ARG A 428 35.08 38.97 57.18
N ARG A 429 34.10 38.39 57.90
CA ARG A 429 34.05 38.38 59.37
C ARG A 429 35.12 37.50 60.01
N ARG A 430 35.57 36.42 59.36
CA ARG A 430 36.67 35.56 59.84
C ARG A 430 38.05 36.18 59.62
N ARG A 431 38.32 36.85 58.49
CA ARG A 431 39.57 37.62 58.28
C ARG A 431 39.71 38.74 59.32
N ARG A 432 38.69 39.58 59.49
CA ARG A 432 38.62 40.60 60.57
C ARG A 432 38.66 40.06 62.02
N ARG A 433 38.78 38.74 62.23
CA ARG A 433 39.06 38.10 63.53
C ARG A 433 40.40 37.36 63.59
N ARG A 434 41.08 37.14 62.45
CA ARG A 434 42.47 36.65 62.38
C ARG A 434 43.48 37.79 62.33
N ASP A 435 43.12 38.94 61.78
CA ASP A 435 44.01 40.12 61.72
C ASP A 435 44.29 40.71 63.13
N ASN A 436 43.61 40.22 64.18
CA ASN A 436 43.78 40.62 65.59
C ASN A 436 44.46 39.55 66.49
N VAL A 437 44.87 38.39 65.96
CA VAL A 437 45.47 37.30 66.75
C VAL A 437 46.58 36.60 65.95
N VAL A 438 47.69 36.28 66.61
CA VAL A 438 48.95 35.75 66.01
C VAL A 438 49.74 36.81 65.23
N HIS A 439 50.14 37.86 65.94
CA HIS A 439 51.35 38.63 65.63
C HIS A 439 52.45 38.21 66.62
N SER A 440 52.98 36.99 66.46
CA SER A 440 54.02 36.40 67.31
C SER A 440 54.56 35.10 66.69
N GLY A 441 55.88 34.88 66.76
CA GLY A 441 56.53 33.59 66.48
C GLY A 441 57.24 33.46 65.13
N GLU A 442 58.49 33.92 65.06
CA GLU A 442 59.49 33.46 64.08
C GLU A 442 60.24 32.24 64.66
N ASP A 443 60.82 31.36 63.81
CA ASP A 443 62.30 31.21 63.75
C ASP A 443 62.82 30.11 62.78
N HIS A 444 63.95 30.42 62.12
CA HIS A 444 65.10 29.56 61.73
C HIS A 444 64.92 28.23 60.92
N SER A 445 65.88 27.75 60.09
CA SER A 445 67.07 28.36 59.44
C SER A 445 67.75 27.43 58.39
N ILE A 446 68.03 27.94 57.17
CA ILE A 446 69.25 27.83 56.28
C ILE A 446 69.90 26.42 56.05
N ILE A 447 70.30 25.95 54.83
CA ILE A 447 71.64 26.14 54.17
C ILE A 447 71.71 25.42 52.77
N MET A 448 72.16 26.15 51.73
CA MET A 448 73.10 25.86 50.57
C MET A 448 73.11 24.51 49.80
N ASN A 449 73.62 24.34 48.55
CA ASN A 449 74.33 25.14 47.52
C ASN A 449 73.86 24.64 46.10
N GLN A 450 73.90 25.31 44.93
CA GLN A 450 74.87 26.20 44.26
C GLN A 450 76.07 25.42 43.63
N GLU A 451 76.54 25.57 42.37
CA GLU A 451 76.31 26.45 41.19
C GLU A 451 76.61 25.64 39.87
N SER A 452 76.79 26.11 38.62
CA SER A 452 76.79 27.41 37.88
C SER A 452 76.68 27.22 36.34
N PHE A 453 76.32 28.31 35.62
CA PHE A 453 76.75 28.73 34.25
C PHE A 453 76.54 27.80 33.01
N GLU A 454 76.41 28.28 31.75
CA GLU A 454 76.53 29.63 31.13
C GLU A 454 75.47 29.84 30.00
N ASP A 455 75.51 30.99 29.30
CA ASP A 455 74.41 31.93 29.01
C ASP A 455 74.28 32.34 27.50
N SER A 456 73.28 33.19 27.19
CA SER A 456 73.27 34.27 26.16
C SER A 456 72.34 34.22 24.91
N LYS A 457 71.21 34.94 25.02
CA LYS A 457 70.70 36.06 24.16
C LYS A 457 70.29 35.88 22.66
N TYR A 458 68.96 35.88 22.43
CA TYR A 458 68.09 37.00 21.91
C TYR A 458 68.69 38.16 21.04
N PRO A 459 67.89 38.99 20.29
CA PRO A 459 66.71 38.75 19.41
C PRO A 459 66.62 39.76 18.18
N GLN A 460 65.38 40.24 17.85
CA GLN A 460 64.91 41.34 16.94
C GLN A 460 64.31 40.84 15.60
N ILE A 461 63.01 40.99 15.30
CA ILE A 461 62.14 42.18 15.05
C ILE A 461 62.36 42.84 13.67
N GLY A 462 61.29 42.91 12.87
CA GLY A 462 61.16 43.70 11.64
C GLY A 462 59.72 43.68 11.11
N ASN A 463 59.09 44.83 10.87
CA ASN A 463 57.66 44.95 10.60
C ASN A 463 57.38 46.22 9.75
N HIS A 464 56.70 46.14 8.60
CA HIS A 464 55.87 47.24 8.04
C HIS A 464 55.08 46.92 6.74
N GLN A 465 53.74 46.98 6.85
CA GLN A 465 52.78 47.70 5.99
C GLN A 465 52.75 47.62 4.43
N ARG A 466 51.66 46.99 3.93
CA ARG A 466 50.47 47.62 3.28
C ARG A 466 50.59 48.38 1.94
N LEU A 467 49.85 47.91 0.92
CA LEU A 467 48.95 48.58 -0.07
C LEU A 467 48.58 47.52 -1.18
N LYS A 468 47.52 47.58 -2.01
CA LYS A 468 46.12 48.11 -1.94
C LYS A 468 45.33 47.84 -3.25
N GLU A 469 44.33 46.95 -3.24
CA GLU A 469 43.15 46.85 -4.15
C GLU A 469 42.19 45.76 -3.59
N ARG A 470 40.87 45.94 -3.42
CA ARG A 470 39.71 46.03 -4.37
C ARG A 470 39.55 44.77 -5.24
N SER A 471 38.48 43.95 -5.09
CA SER A 471 37.05 44.14 -5.46
C SER A 471 36.82 44.09 -6.98
N GLU A 472 35.76 43.50 -7.54
CA GLU A 472 34.47 42.96 -7.03
C GLU A 472 34.10 41.64 -7.78
N VAL A 473 33.16 40.85 -7.25
CA VAL A 473 32.35 39.89 -8.03
C VAL A 473 30.90 39.96 -7.52
N GLU A 474 29.94 40.15 -8.43
CA GLU A 474 28.53 40.34 -8.10
C GLU A 474 27.79 39.01 -7.87
N GLN A 475 26.84 39.01 -6.92
CA GLN A 475 25.75 38.02 -6.86
C GLN A 475 24.42 38.75 -7.12
N SER A 476 23.93 38.67 -8.35
CA SER A 476 22.67 39.28 -8.79
C SER A 476 21.47 38.37 -8.44
N VAL A 477 20.94 38.54 -7.23
CA VAL A 477 19.66 37.91 -6.84
C VAL A 477 18.50 38.72 -7.41
N SER A 478 17.84 38.19 -8.45
CA SER A 478 16.60 38.76 -8.97
C SER A 478 15.41 38.37 -8.07
N ILE A 479 14.81 39.36 -7.40
CA ILE A 479 13.57 39.18 -6.64
C ILE A 479 12.39 39.58 -7.53
N ALA A 480 11.66 38.60 -8.05
CA ALA A 480 10.38 38.85 -8.70
C ALA A 480 9.28 39.08 -7.65
N GLN A 481 8.87 40.33 -7.46
CA GLN A 481 7.68 40.65 -6.67
C GLN A 481 6.42 40.26 -7.47
N TYR A 482 5.64 39.30 -6.99
CA TYR A 482 4.26 39.12 -7.42
C TYR A 482 3.29 39.69 -6.40
N SER A 483 2.38 40.55 -6.88
CA SER A 483 1.35 41.18 -6.05
C SER A 483 0.19 40.20 -5.81
N MET A 484 -0.39 40.23 -4.61
CA MET A 484 -1.62 39.48 -4.32
C MET A 484 -2.81 40.13 -5.02
N GLY A 485 -3.27 39.51 -6.11
CA GLY A 485 -4.58 39.80 -6.71
C GLY A 485 -5.72 39.34 -5.80
N SER A 486 -6.88 40.00 -5.91
CA SER A 486 -8.06 39.68 -5.10
C SER A 486 -8.65 38.31 -5.45
N LEU A 487 -9.17 37.61 -4.44
CA LEU A 487 -9.82 36.31 -4.61
C LEU A 487 -11.27 36.49 -5.12
N GLY A 488 -11.43 36.55 -6.44
CA GLY A 488 -12.76 36.55 -7.07
C GLY A 488 -12.77 37.05 -8.52
N ASP A 489 -12.36 36.21 -9.47
CA ASP A 489 -12.72 36.28 -10.91
C ASP A 489 -12.13 35.06 -11.67
N LEU A 490 -12.73 33.87 -11.51
CA LEU A 490 -12.26 32.64 -12.21
C LEU A 490 -13.35 31.67 -12.71
N GLU A 491 -14.64 32.05 -12.70
CA GLU A 491 -15.73 31.14 -13.12
C GLU A 491 -15.82 30.82 -14.64
N ASN A 492 -14.94 31.38 -15.48
CA ASN A 492 -15.05 31.23 -16.95
C ASN A 492 -13.74 30.86 -17.69
N VAL A 493 -12.71 30.35 -17.00
CA VAL A 493 -11.47 29.89 -17.67
C VAL A 493 -11.60 28.43 -18.11
N SER A 494 -11.97 28.21 -19.37
CA SER A 494 -12.04 26.86 -19.94
C SER A 494 -10.64 26.28 -20.22
N MET A 495 -10.28 25.22 -19.49
CA MET A 495 -8.98 24.52 -19.60
C MET A 495 -8.65 24.03 -21.03
N SER A 496 -9.66 23.68 -21.83
CA SER A 496 -9.46 23.27 -23.23
C SER A 496 -8.87 24.39 -24.10
N LYS A 497 -9.16 25.65 -23.77
CA LYS A 497 -8.63 26.82 -24.48
C LYS A 497 -7.17 27.08 -24.13
N VAL A 498 -6.74 26.77 -22.90
CA VAL A 498 -5.33 26.84 -22.47
C VAL A 498 -4.50 25.78 -23.20
N PHE A 499 -4.98 24.53 -23.24
CA PHE A 499 -4.35 23.46 -24.01
C PHE A 499 -4.23 23.80 -25.51
N SER A 500 -5.27 24.39 -26.11
CA SER A 500 -5.24 24.75 -27.53
C SER A 500 -4.26 25.86 -27.89
N GLU A 501 -3.85 26.71 -26.94
CA GLU A 501 -2.82 27.74 -27.17
C GLU A 501 -1.41 27.19 -26.89
N MET A 502 -1.24 26.29 -25.91
CA MET A 502 0.04 25.57 -25.70
C MET A 502 0.44 24.76 -26.95
N VAL A 503 -0.48 23.97 -27.51
CA VAL A 503 -0.20 23.15 -28.71
C VAL A 503 0.13 23.98 -29.95
N LYS A 504 -0.25 25.27 -30.01
CA LYS A 504 0.19 26.18 -31.08
C LYS A 504 1.62 26.68 -30.89
N ALA A 505 2.04 26.91 -29.65
CA ALA A 505 3.38 27.42 -29.34
C ALA A 505 4.50 26.40 -29.57
N GLU A 506 4.14 25.12 -29.76
CA GLU A 506 5.07 23.99 -29.95
C GLU A 506 5.22 23.59 -31.44
N ILE A 507 4.56 24.32 -32.36
CA ILE A 507 4.50 24.04 -33.81
C ILE A 507 4.87 25.29 -34.65
N SER A 508 5.43 26.34 -34.02
CA SER A 508 5.79 27.63 -34.66
C SER A 508 7.28 27.94 -34.63
#